data_AF-A0A844M413-F1
#
_entry.id   AF-A0A844M413-F1
#
_cell.length_a   1.000
_cell.length_b   1.000
_cell.length_c   1.000
_cell.angle_alpha   90.00
_cell.angle_beta   90.00
_cell.angle_gamma   90.00
#
_symmetry.space_group_name_H-M   'P 1'
#
loop_
_entity.id
_entity.type
_entity.pdbx_description
1 polymer ?
#
loop_
_entity_poly.entity_id
_entity_poly.type
_entity_poly.pdbx_seq_one_letter_code
_entity_poly.pdbx_strand_id
1 'polypeptide(L)'
;VAQDADVIAIQETKLPAKGPTKKHLEALHAYFPDYTNVWRSSVEPARKGYAGTMFLYKNSLAPIVTFPDIGAPSTMDSEGRIIT
;
A
#
# COMPACT_ATOMS: atom_id res chain seq x y z
N VAL A 1 -21.48 10.08 -11.57
CA VAL A 1 -21.19 10.48 -10.17
C VAL A 1 -19.69 10.61 -10.05
N ALA A 2 -19.18 11.78 -9.69
CA ALA A 2 -17.77 11.91 -9.30
C ALA A 2 -17.63 11.37 -7.88
N GLN A 3 -16.77 10.38 -7.67
CA GLN A 3 -16.49 9.80 -6.36
C GLN A 3 -15.36 10.62 -5.72
N ASP A 4 -15.51 11.03 -4.46
CA ASP A 4 -14.53 11.84 -3.71
C ASP A 4 -14.10 11.09 -2.44
N ALA A 5 -13.42 9.96 -2.62
CA ALA A 5 -13.03 9.09 -1.52
C ALA A 5 -11.89 9.70 -0.70
N ASP A 6 -12.03 9.79 0.62
CA ASP A 6 -10.96 10.30 1.48
C ASP A 6 -9.74 9.37 1.54
N VAL A 7 -9.98 8.07 1.43
CA VAL A 7 -8.97 7.00 1.43
C VAL A 7 -9.33 5.98 0.36
N ILE A 8 -8.33 5.56 -0.41
CA ILE A 8 -8.44 4.52 -1.44
C ILE A 8 -7.46 3.41 -1.08
N ALA A 9 -7.96 2.20 -0.87
CA ALA A 9 -7.15 1.02 -0.61
C ALA A 9 -7.03 0.17 -1.89
N ILE A 10 -5.80 -0.16 -2.26
CA ILE A 10 -5.49 -0.98 -3.45
C ILE A 10 -4.72 -2.20 -2.99
N GLN A 11 -5.27 -3.40 -3.23
CA GLN A 11 -4.61 -4.66 -2.95
C GLN A 11 -4.00 -5.21 -4.24
N GLU A 12 -2.69 -5.43 -4.21
CA GLU A 12 -1.93 -5.90 -5.36
C GLU A 12 -1.47 -7.34 -5.15
N THR A 13 -1.62 -8.15 -6.20
CA THR A 13 -1.08 -9.52 -6.21
C THR A 13 0.44 -9.53 -6.42
N LYS A 14 1.03 -8.42 -6.87
CA LYS A 14 2.49 -8.24 -6.90
C LYS A 14 2.82 -6.79 -6.64
N LEU A 15 3.48 -6.54 -5.52
CA LEU A 15 3.84 -5.19 -5.10
C LEU A 15 5.36 -5.12 -4.85
N PRO A 16 6.12 -4.23 -5.49
CA PRO A 16 7.55 -4.13 -5.25
C PRO A 16 7.92 -3.92 -3.78
N ALA A 17 8.82 -4.76 -3.25
CA ALA A 17 9.30 -4.67 -1.87
C ALA A 17 10.09 -3.38 -1.57
N LYS A 18 10.67 -2.75 -2.59
CA LYS A 18 11.42 -1.48 -2.47
C LYS A 18 10.53 -0.23 -2.48
N GLY A 19 9.21 -0.39 -2.56
CA GLY A 19 8.29 0.73 -2.73
C GLY A 19 8.08 1.16 -4.20
N PRO A 20 7.31 2.23 -4.42
CA PRO A 20 7.04 2.75 -5.76
C PRO A 20 8.29 3.34 -6.41
N THR A 21 8.42 3.17 -7.73
CA THR A 21 9.49 3.82 -8.50
C THR A 21 9.13 5.28 -8.79
N LYS A 22 10.10 6.09 -9.25
CA LYS A 22 9.83 7.47 -9.68
C LYS A 22 8.69 7.56 -10.71
N LYS A 23 8.67 6.65 -11.68
CA LYS A 23 7.59 6.59 -12.70
C LYS A 23 6.23 6.27 -12.08
N HIS A 24 6.19 5.39 -11.08
CA HIS A 24 4.94 5.10 -10.36
C HIS A 24 4.46 6.35 -9.59
N LEU A 25 5.37 7.04 -8.89
CA LEU A 25 5.03 8.27 -8.16
C LEU A 25 4.53 9.38 -9.09
N GLU A 26 5.19 9.57 -10.25
CA GLU A 26 4.76 10.53 -11.28
C GLU A 26 3.36 10.19 -11.79
N ALA A 27 3.06 8.92 -12.07
CA ALA A 27 1.73 8.49 -12.49
C ALA A 27 0.69 8.67 -11.38
N LEU A 28 1.00 8.29 -10.14
CA LEU A 28 0.11 8.46 -8.99
C LEU A 28 -0.23 9.93 -8.76
N HIS A 29 0.77 10.82 -8.82
CA HIS A 29 0.56 12.26 -8.69
C HIS A 29 -0.25 12.84 -9.87
N ALA A 30 -0.11 12.30 -11.08
CA ALA A 30 -0.91 12.75 -12.22
C ALA A 30 -2.41 12.38 -12.07
N TYR A 31 -2.73 11.23 -11.50
CA TYR A 31 -4.11 10.80 -11.27
C TYR A 31 -4.71 11.32 -9.95
N PHE A 32 -3.88 11.42 -8.90
CA PHE A 32 -4.27 11.74 -7.54
C PHE A 32 -3.36 12.84 -6.96
N PRO A 33 -3.40 14.07 -7.50
CA PRO A 33 -2.49 15.14 -7.10
C PRO A 33 -2.61 15.53 -5.62
N ASP A 34 -3.83 15.42 -5.07
CA ASP A 34 -4.12 15.81 -3.68
C ASP A 34 -4.02 14.65 -2.68
N TYR A 35 -3.38 13.55 -3.09
CA TYR A 35 -3.23 12.35 -2.26
C TYR A 35 -1.76 12.05 -2.03
N THR A 36 -1.48 11.50 -0.86
CA THR A 36 -0.21 10.85 -0.56
C THR A 36 -0.43 9.34 -0.48
N ASN A 37 0.65 8.57 -0.56
CA ASN A 37 0.60 7.11 -0.57
C ASN A 37 1.35 6.51 0.61
N VAL A 38 0.84 5.37 1.09
CA VAL A 38 1.55 4.46 1.99
C VAL A 38 1.51 3.06 1.43
N TRP A 39 2.55 2.29 1.73
CA TRP A 39 2.90 1.10 0.98
C TRP A 39 3.32 -0.01 1.92
N ARG A 40 2.72 -1.19 1.76
CA ARG A 40 3.11 -2.39 2.48
C ARG A 40 3.25 -3.56 1.51
N SER A 41 4.43 -4.14 1.44
CA SER A 41 4.72 -5.32 0.63
C SER A 41 5.09 -6.50 1.52
N SER A 42 4.92 -7.71 1.01
CA SER A 42 5.34 -8.94 1.67
C SER A 42 6.84 -8.95 1.97
N VAL A 43 7.20 -9.36 3.19
CA VAL A 43 8.58 -9.54 3.67
C VAL A 43 8.94 -11.02 3.83
N GLU A 44 10.24 -11.31 4.02
CA GLU A 44 10.68 -12.68 4.29
C GLU A 44 10.12 -13.19 5.62
N PRO A 45 9.71 -14.47 5.72
CA PRO A 45 9.98 -15.59 4.80
C PRO A 45 9.07 -15.69 3.57
N ALA A 46 8.01 -14.88 3.46
CA ALA A 46 7.22 -14.84 2.25
C ALA A 46 8.07 -14.37 1.06
N ARG A 47 7.70 -14.79 -0.16
CA ARG A 47 8.40 -14.35 -1.36
C ARG A 47 8.30 -12.83 -1.47
N LYS A 48 9.45 -12.15 -1.63
CA LYS A 48 9.51 -10.69 -1.81
C LYS A 48 8.58 -10.23 -2.93
N GLY A 49 7.71 -9.28 -2.61
CA GLY A 49 6.75 -8.67 -3.53
C GLY A 49 5.67 -9.60 -4.09
N TYR A 50 5.42 -10.72 -3.42
CA TYR A 50 4.34 -11.66 -3.72
C TYR A 50 2.94 -11.14 -3.33
N ALA A 51 2.87 -10.19 -2.40
CA ALA A 51 1.62 -9.59 -1.99
C ALA A 51 1.89 -8.16 -1.51
N GLY A 52 0.89 -7.29 -1.61
CA GLY A 52 0.98 -6.00 -0.97
C GLY A 52 -0.29 -5.19 -1.02
N THR A 53 -0.25 -4.07 -0.33
CA THR A 53 -1.34 -3.12 -0.23
C THR A 53 -0.77 -1.71 -0.26
N MET A 54 -1.45 -0.85 -0.99
CA MET A 54 -1.15 0.57 -1.05
C MET A 54 -2.40 1.33 -0.69
N PHE A 55 -2.28 2.31 0.20
CA PHE A 55 -3.34 3.26 0.45
C PHE A 55 -2.96 4.59 -0.16
N LEU A 56 -3.94 5.27 -0.74
CA LEU A 56 -3.89 6.69 -1.09
C LEU A 56 -4.83 7.41 -0.13
N TYR A 57 -4.40 8.51 0.49
CA TYR A 57 -5.29 9.33 1.31
C TYR A 57 -5.04 10.81 1.05
N LYS A 58 -6.09 11.61 1.19
CA LYS A 58 -6.03 13.05 0.94
C LYS A 58 -4.98 13.71 1.83
N ASN A 59 -4.22 14.65 1.26
CA ASN A 59 -3.15 15.38 1.94
C ASN A 59 -3.64 16.22 3.15
N SER A 60 -4.94 16.50 3.22
CA SER A 60 -5.57 17.18 4.36
C SER A 60 -5.69 16.29 5.60
N LEU A 61 -5.51 14.98 5.46
CA LEU A 61 -5.56 14.01 6.57
C LEU A 61 -4.16 13.78 7.14
N ALA A 62 -4.11 13.55 8.46
CA ALA A 62 -2.91 13.14 9.17
C ALA A 62 -3.16 11.82 9.93
N PRO A 63 -3.39 10.71 9.21
CA PRO A 63 -3.66 9.42 9.85
C PRO A 63 -2.42 8.88 10.56
N ILE A 64 -2.63 8.13 11.63
CA ILE A 64 -1.58 7.30 12.23
C ILE A 64 -1.53 6.02 11.41
N VAL A 65 -0.41 5.76 10.74
CA VAL A 65 -0.25 4.60 9.84
C VAL A 65 0.53 3.50 10.55
N THR A 66 -0.04 2.31 10.60
CA THR A 66 0.49 1.13 11.27
C THR A 66 0.44 -0.09 10.36
N PHE A 67 1.34 -1.03 10.64
CA PHE A 67 1.58 -2.22 9.81
C PHE A 67 1.49 -3.48 10.71
N PRO A 68 0.29 -3.97 11.03
CA PRO A 68 0.11 -5.06 11.97
C PRO A 68 0.51 -6.41 11.37
N ASP A 69 1.15 -7.27 12.13
CA ASP A 69 1.46 -8.65 11.70
C ASP A 69 0.38 -9.62 12.19
N ILE A 70 -0.08 -10.48 11.29
CA ILE A 70 -1.09 -11.51 11.57
C ILE A 70 -0.46 -12.85 12.03
N GLY A 71 0.87 -12.95 12.02
CA GLY A 71 1.59 -14.15 12.43
C GLY A 71 1.37 -15.36 11.51
N ALA A 72 1.20 -15.11 10.21
CA ALA A 72 0.97 -16.18 9.23
C ALA A 72 2.14 -17.19 9.20
N PRO A 73 1.86 -18.49 8.96
CA PRO A 73 2.89 -19.53 9.03
C PRO A 73 3.80 -19.53 7.79
N SER A 74 5.09 -19.82 8.02
CA SER A 74 6.09 -20.10 6.97
C SER A 74 6.05 -19.05 5.85
N THR A 75 6.02 -19.45 4.57
CA THR A 75 6.12 -18.55 3.41
C THR A 75 4.83 -17.76 3.07
N MET A 76 3.81 -17.78 3.93
CA MET A 76 2.61 -16.95 3.78
C MET A 76 2.92 -15.49 4.17
N ASP A 77 2.14 -14.54 3.67
CA ASP A 77 2.31 -13.13 3.99
C ASP A 77 1.91 -12.83 5.44
N SER A 78 2.90 -12.54 6.28
CA SER A 78 2.68 -12.19 7.69
C SER A 78 1.98 -10.84 7.86
N GLU A 79 1.96 -10.01 6.81
CA GLU A 79 1.33 -8.70 6.78
C GLU A 79 -0.18 -8.75 6.53
N GLY A 80 -0.68 -9.84 5.94
CA GLY A 80 -2.10 -10.04 5.61
C GLY A 80 -2.70 -8.99 4.67
N ARG A 81 -1.89 -8.23 3.92
CA ARG A 81 -2.35 -7.10 3.07
C ARG A 81 -3.15 -6.04 3.85
N ILE A 82 -2.68 -5.73 5.06
CA ILE A 82 -3.33 -4.78 5.97
C ILE A 82 -2.46 -3.53 6.16
N ILE A 83 -3.10 -2.36 6.12
CA ILE A 83 -2.58 -1.09 6.65
C ILE A 83 -3.70 -0.54 7.53
N THR A 84 -3.38 -0.07 8.74
CA THR A 84 -4.34 0.50 9.69
C THR A 84 -3.96 1.90 10.13
#